data_AF-A0AAP9AG71-F1
#
_entry.id   AF-A0AAP9AG71-F1
#
_cell.length_a   1.000
_cell.length_b   1.000
_cell.length_c   1.000
_cell.angle_alpha   90.00
_cell.angle_beta   90.00
_cell.angle_gamma   90.00
#
_symmetry.space_group_name_H-M   'P 1'
#
loop_
_entity.id
_entity.type
_entity.pdbx_description
1 polymer ?
#
loop_
_entity_poly.entity_id
_entity_poly.type
_entity_poly.pdbx_seq_one_letter_code
_entity_poly.pdbx_strand_id
1 'polypeptide(L)' 'MRITISGVGGVPLVISHVKTLDDNELINVSGLCRALGDIPRSSFLDKVERLGLEGAIRYYLNEQRQRKLKT' A
#
# COMPACT_ATOMS: atom_id res chain seq x y z
N MET A 1 -2.57 0.24 16.67
CA MET A 1 -2.01 -0.95 17.37
C MET A 1 -2.03 -0.69 18.89
N ARG A 2 -2.06 -1.72 19.75
CA ARG A 2 -2.04 -1.55 21.22
C ARG A 2 -0.84 -2.25 21.84
N ILE A 3 -0.03 -1.51 22.59
CA ILE A 3 1.06 -2.06 23.39
C ILE A 3 0.66 -1.97 24.87
N THR A 4 0.80 -3.08 25.58
CA THR A 4 0.43 -3.19 27.00
C THR A 4 1.59 -3.77 27.78
N ILE A 5 1.96 -3.12 28.89
CA ILE A 5 2.88 -3.65 29.89
C ILE A 5 2.05 -4.03 31.12
N SER A 6 2.09 -5.31 31.48
CA SER A 6 1.35 -5.85 32.62
C SER A 6 2.30 -6.22 33.75
N GLY A 7 1.90 -5.91 34.97
CA GLY A 7 2.55 -6.34 36.20
C GLY A 7 2.07 -7.72 36.65
N VAL A 8 2.56 -8.14 37.82
CA VAL A 8 2.19 -9.42 38.45
C VAL A 8 0.67 -9.47 38.68
N GLY A 9 0.05 -10.60 38.35
CA GLY A 9 -1.41 -10.77 38.43
C GLY A 9 -2.19 -10.15 37.26
N GLY A 10 -1.51 -9.70 36.20
CA GLY A 10 -2.17 -9.15 35.01
C GLY A 10 -2.65 -7.71 35.15
N VAL A 11 -2.23 -7.02 36.22
CA VAL A 11 -2.56 -5.60 36.44
C VAL A 11 -1.90 -4.74 35.36
N PRO A 12 -2.64 -3.93 34.59
CA PRO A 12 -2.05 -3.08 33.57
C PRO A 12 -1.27 -1.95 34.24
N LEU A 13 0.04 -1.87 33.96
CA LEU A 13 0.89 -0.80 34.46
C LEU A 13 0.96 0.36 33.47
N VAL A 14 1.04 0.05 32.17
CA VAL A 14 1.05 1.04 31.10
C VAL A 14 0.24 0.53 29.92
N ILE A 15 -0.67 1.36 29.44
CA ILE A 15 -1.43 1.14 28.22
C ILE A 15 -1.10 2.28 27.26
N SER A 16 -0.40 1.96 26.17
CA SER A 16 -0.12 2.92 25.11
C SER A 16 -0.93 2.56 23.86
N HIS A 17 -1.73 3.53 23.42
CA HIS A 17 -2.39 3.47 22.13
C HIS A 17 -1.39 3.97 21.09
N VAL A 18 -0.73 3.04 20.43
CA VAL A 18 0.11 3.37 19.28
C VAL A 18 -0.85 3.63 18.13
N LYS A 19 -1.12 4.92 17.89
CA LYS A 19 -1.54 5.35 16.56
C LYS A 19 -0.42 4.90 15.63
N THR A 20 -0.71 3.87 14.85
CA THR A 20 -0.08 3.71 13.56
C THR A 20 -0.17 5.06 12.85
N LEU A 21 0.79 5.41 11.99
CA LEU A 21 0.60 6.57 11.11
C LEU A 21 -0.70 6.30 10.35
N ASP A 22 -1.78 6.90 10.83
CA ASP A 22 -3.11 6.71 10.28
C ASP A 22 -3.09 7.52 8.97
N ASP A 23 -2.83 6.80 7.88
CA ASP A 23 -3.30 7.10 6.53
C ASP A 23 -3.34 8.59 6.15
N ASN A 24 -2.18 9.22 6.02
CA ASN A 24 -2.05 10.39 5.15
C ASN A 24 -0.72 10.36 4.37
N GLU A 25 -0.86 10.10 3.07
CA GLU A 25 -0.02 10.58 1.96
C GLU A 25 1.16 9.73 1.45
N LEU A 26 1.60 8.66 2.12
CA LEU A 26 2.61 7.76 1.55
C LEU A 26 1.98 6.53 0.90
N ILE A 27 1.63 6.67 -0.38
CA ILE A 27 1.26 5.52 -1.21
C ILE A 27 2.50 4.61 -1.37
N ASN A 28 2.54 3.51 -0.63
CA ASN A 28 3.57 2.51 -0.83
C ASN A 28 3.34 1.78 -2.17
N VAL A 29 4.38 1.16 -2.74
CA VAL A 29 4.31 0.49 -4.04
C VAL A 29 3.22 -0.59 -4.07
N SER A 30 2.96 -1.28 -2.96
CA SER A 30 1.88 -2.27 -2.88
C SER A 30 0.50 -1.63 -3.00
N GLY A 31 0.28 -0.50 -2.31
CA GLY A 31 -0.95 0.27 -2.39
C GLY A 31 -1.17 0.84 -3.80
N LEU A 32 -0.11 1.34 -4.43
CA LEU A 32 -0.14 1.81 -5.81
C LEU A 32 -0.53 0.67 -6.78
N CYS A 33 0.06 -0.51 -6.62
CA CYS A 33 -0.25 -1.67 -7.47
C CYS A 33 -1.71 -2.12 -7.35
N ARG A 34 -2.28 -2.09 -6.14
CA ARG A 34 -3.71 -2.37 -5.92
C ARG A 34 -4.59 -1.35 -6.63
N ALA A 35 -4.29 -0.05 -6.46
CA ALA A 35 -5.02 1.03 -7.11
C ALA A 35 -4.97 0.95 -8.65
N LEU A 36 -3.86 0.48 -9.21
CA LEU A 36 -3.66 0.28 -10.65
C LEU A 36 -4.24 -1.04 -11.20
N GLY A 37 -5.02 -1.79 -10.40
CA GLY A 37 -5.79 -2.95 -10.87
C GLY A 37 -5.19 -4.27 -10.45
N ASP A 38 -4.75 -4.32 -9.19
CA ASP A 38 -4.15 -5.51 -8.58
C ASP A 38 -3.00 -6.10 -9.41
N ILE A 39 -2.11 -5.22 -9.88
CA ILE A 39 -0.94 -5.64 -10.65
C ILE A 39 0.12 -6.27 -9.73
N PRO A 40 0.87 -7.30 -10.20
CA PRO A 40 2.01 -7.81 -9.46
C PRO A 40 3.09 -6.75 -9.27
N ARG A 41 3.63 -6.62 -8.07
CA ARG A 41 4.69 -5.65 -7.75
C ARG A 41 5.94 -5.82 -8.62
N SER A 42 6.34 -7.06 -8.90
CA SER A 42 7.47 -7.36 -9.77
C SER A 42 7.24 -6.80 -11.18
N SER A 43 6.08 -7.08 -11.78
CA SER A 43 5.72 -6.55 -13.09
C SER A 43 5.67 -5.02 -13.12
N PHE A 44 5.19 -4.39 -12.03
CA PHE A 44 5.23 -2.94 -11.90
C PHE A 44 6.67 -2.40 -11.89
N LEU A 45 7.56 -2.98 -11.06
CA LEU A 45 8.94 -2.54 -10.95
C LEU A 45 9.74 -2.77 -12.24
N ASP A 46 9.52 -3.89 -12.95
CA ASP A 46 10.08 -4.12 -14.29
C ASP A 46 9.64 -3.04 -15.28
N LYS A 47 8.40 -2.54 -15.16
CA LYS A 47 7.90 -1.45 -16.00
C LYS A 47 8.51 -0.10 -15.61
N VAL A 48 8.69 0.15 -14.31
CA VAL A 48 9.37 1.34 -13.79
C VAL A 48 10.81 1.41 -14.29
N GLU A 49 11.53 0.28 -14.31
CA GLU A 49 12.89 0.21 -14.86
C GLU A 49 12.93 0.66 -16.33
N ARG A 50 11.95 0.22 -17.13
CA ARG A 50 11.92 0.47 -18.59
C ARG A 50 11.39 1.84 -18.99
N LEU A 51 10.38 2.36 -18.28
CA LEU A 51 9.62 3.55 -18.68
C LEU A 51 9.73 4.72 -17.68
N GLY A 52 10.43 4.52 -16.56
CA GLY A 52 10.35 5.40 -15.40
C GLY A 52 9.04 5.26 -14.63
N LEU A 53 8.99 5.86 -13.44
CA LEU A 53 7.85 5.75 -12.53
C LEU A 53 6.55 6.27 -13.17
N GLU A 54 6.58 7.48 -13.71
CA GLU A 54 5.40 8.10 -14.32
C GLU A 54 4.92 7.32 -15.55
N GLY A 55 5.85 6.86 -16.39
CA GLY A 55 5.55 6.05 -17.58
C GLY A 55 4.87 4.72 -17.21
N ALA A 56 5.34 4.05 -16.16
CA ALA A 56 4.74 2.83 -15.65
C ALA A 56 3.31 3.06 -15.12
N ILE A 57 3.08 4.15 -14.37
CA ILE A 57 1.74 4.50 -13.86
C ILE A 57 0.79 4.75 -15.03
N ARG A 58 1.18 5.57 -16.02
CA ARG A 58 0.36 5.86 -17.21
C ARG A 58 0.05 4.60 -18.01
N TYR A 59 1.01 3.70 -18.16
CA TYR A 59 0.82 2.42 -18.85
C TYR A 59 -0.33 1.62 -18.21
N TYR A 60 -0.28 1.40 -16.90
CA TYR A 60 -1.29 0.59 -16.21
C TYR A 60 -2.65 1.27 -16.09
N LEU A 61 -2.70 2.61 -15.98
CA LEU A 61 -3.96 3.35 -16.08
C LEU A 61 -4.63 3.17 -17.44
N ASN A 62 -3.85 3.17 -18.52
CA ASN A 62 -4.37 2.92 -19.87
C ASN A 62 -4.85 1.47 -20.03
N GLU A 63 -4.10 0.48 -19.54
CA GLU A 63 -4.55 -0.92 -19.55
C GLU A 63 -5.87 -1.10 -18.77
N GLN A 64 -5.98 -0.50 -17.58
CA GLN A 64 -7.22 -0.52 -16.82
C GLN A 64 -8.39 0.08 -17.61
N ARG A 65 -8.19 1.25 -18.22
CA ARG A 65 -9.23 1.93 -19.00
C ARG A 65 -9.69 1.06 -20.16
N GLN A 66 -8.75 0.42 -20.88
CA GLN A 66 -9.07 -0.50 -21.96
C GLN A 66 -9.83 -1.74 -21.49
N ARG A 67 -9.51 -2.30 -20.32
CA ARG A 67 -10.27 -3.43 -19.74
C ARG A 67 -11.71 -3.04 -19.43
N LYS A 68 -11.91 -1.86 -18.83
CA LYS A 68 -13.25 -1.31 -18.53
C LYS A 68 -14.09 -1.05 -19.78
N LEU A 69 -13.47 -0.58 -20.87
CA LEU A 69 -14.16 -0.32 -22.14
C LEU A 69 -14.57 -1.60 -22.89
N LYS A 70 -13.97 -2.74 -22.57
CA LYS A 70 -14.26 -4.05 -23.20
C LYS A 70 -15.32 -4.87 -22.47
N THR A 71 -15.81 -4.38 -21.32
CA THR A 71 -16.87 -5.00 -20.50
C THR A 71 -18.14 -4.18 -20.65
#